data_AF-A0A382VVR2-F1
#
_entry.id   AF-A0A382VVR2-F1
#
_cell.length_a   1.000
_cell.length_b   1.000
_cell.length_c   1.000
_cell.angle_alpha   90.00
_cell.angle_beta   90.00
_cell.angle_gamma   90.00
#
_symmetry.space_group_name_H-M   'P 1'
#
loop_
_entity.id
_entity.type
_entity.pdbx_description
1 polymer ?
#
loop_
_entity_poly.entity_id
_entity_poly.type
_entity_poly.pdbx_seq_one_letter_code
_entity_poly.pdbx_strand_id
1 'polypeptide(L)'
;MITVLYGSNDLAIRRYVEEIVGSSNSRETLDPPTKFTGIVSIDEIIGAAFTAPFFSSRRIVIVENFIKNFDKKTSRSRTEKKASFEPLLEVLETGFPETTELIFREGEISSQNPLLKKLKSFKDV
;
A
#
# COMPACT_ATOMS: atom_id res chain seq x y z
N MET A 1 8.22 -6.23 -2.35
CA MET A 1 8.19 -6.05 -0.88
C MET A 1 7.00 -5.17 -0.52
N ILE A 2 6.26 -5.49 0.55
CA ILE A 2 5.11 -4.71 1.00
C ILE A 2 5.43 -4.13 2.39
N THR A 3 5.10 -2.86 2.62
CA THR A 3 5.33 -2.20 3.90
C THR A 3 4.04 -1.54 4.34
N VAL A 4 3.58 -1.82 5.56
CA VAL A 4 2.36 -1.20 6.12
C VAL A 4 2.72 -0.30 7.30
N LEU A 5 2.56 1.01 7.11
CA LEU A 5 2.84 2.04 8.12
C LEU A 5 1.53 2.62 8.63
N TYR A 6 1.31 2.58 9.93
CA TYR A 6 0.07 3.06 10.55
C TYR A 6 0.31 3.61 11.96
N GLY A 7 -0.51 4.58 12.38
CA GLY A 7 -0.45 5.17 13.72
C GLY A 7 -0.86 6.64 13.77
N SER A 8 -0.90 7.19 14.98
CA SER A 8 -1.35 8.57 15.24
C SER A 8 -0.31 9.64 14.90
N ASN A 9 0.96 9.26 14.72
CA ASN A 9 2.05 10.19 14.41
C ASN A 9 2.30 10.29 12.89
N ASP A 10 1.47 11.09 12.23
CA ASP A 10 1.53 11.28 10.78
C ASP A 10 2.90 11.80 10.30
N LEU A 11 3.52 12.71 11.06
CA LEU A 11 4.80 13.31 10.70
C LEU A 11 5.93 12.27 10.67
N ALA A 12 5.97 11.39 11.67
CA ALA A 12 6.96 10.32 11.71
C ALA A 12 6.78 9.33 10.55
N ILE A 13 5.55 8.95 10.25
CA ILE A 13 5.24 8.06 9.12
C ILE A 13 5.68 8.69 7.80
N ARG A 14 5.37 9.97 7.57
CA ARG A 14 5.81 10.69 6.36
C ARG A 14 7.32 10.72 6.21
N ARG A 15 8.05 11.06 7.28
CA ARG A 15 9.52 11.08 7.27
C ARG A 15 10.10 9.71 6.94
N TYR A 16 9.56 8.65 7.52
CA TYR A 16 10.01 7.29 7.22
C TYR A 16 9.76 6.90 5.76
N VAL A 17 8.62 7.28 5.17
CA VAL A 17 8.37 7.09 3.73
C VAL A 17 9.35 7.89 2.88
N GLU A 18 9.68 9.12 3.27
CA GLU A 18 10.69 9.94 2.59
C GLU A 18 12.08 9.33 2.67
N GLU A 19 12.44 8.70 3.80
CA GLU A 19 13.69 7.95 3.95
C GLU A 19 13.73 6.73 3.03
N ILE A 20 12.65 5.94 2.95
CA ILE A 20 12.55 4.81 2.01
C ILE A 20 12.76 5.31 0.58
N VAL A 21 12.01 6.33 0.17
CA VAL A 21 12.11 6.93 -1.17
C VAL A 21 13.52 7.47 -1.43
N GLY A 22 14.12 8.15 -0.46
CA GLY A 22 15.48 8.68 -0.57
C GLY A 22 16.55 7.60 -0.68
N SER A 23 16.40 6.49 0.05
CA SER A 23 17.36 5.37 0.05
C SER A 23 17.33 4.56 -1.25
N SER A 24 16.15 4.45 -1.88
CA SER A 24 15.96 3.74 -3.14
C SER A 24 16.38 4.57 -4.37
N ASN A 25 16.42 5.90 -4.25
CA ASN A 25 16.82 6.79 -5.32
C ASN A 25 18.35 6.97 -5.32
N SER A 26 19.02 6.36 -6.31
CA SER A 26 20.39 6.75 -6.66
C SER A 26 20.36 8.06 -7.45
N ARG A 27 21.52 8.71 -7.59
CA ARG A 27 21.68 9.94 -8.40
C ARG A 27 21.27 9.78 -9.87
N GLU A 28 21.11 8.55 -10.33
CA GLU A 28 20.74 8.14 -11.69
C GLU A 28 19.30 7.65 -11.81
N THR A 29 18.58 7.58 -10.68
CA THR A 29 17.20 7.08 -10.63
C THR A 29 16.22 8.18 -11.04
N LEU A 30 15.37 7.89 -12.05
CA LEU A 30 14.39 8.85 -12.58
C LEU A 30 12.93 8.39 -12.44
N ASP A 31 12.65 7.24 -11.80
CA ASP A 31 11.27 6.78 -11.58
C ASP A 31 10.66 7.43 -10.32
N PRO A 32 9.74 8.41 -10.45
CA PRO A 32 9.11 8.99 -9.28
C PRO A 32 8.18 7.98 -8.59
N PRO A 33 8.02 8.06 -7.26
CA PRO A 33 7.06 7.22 -6.57
C PRO A 33 5.64 7.51 -7.07
N THR A 34 4.88 6.45 -7.38
CA THR A 34 3.45 6.58 -7.70
C THR A 34 2.67 6.71 -6.39
N LYS A 35 1.93 7.82 -6.21
CA LYS A 35 1.16 8.08 -4.99
C LYS A 35 -0.33 8.04 -5.29
N PHE A 36 -1.05 7.20 -4.56
CA PHE A 36 -2.51 7.18 -4.57
C PHE A 36 -3.05 7.86 -3.31
N THR A 37 -3.73 8.98 -3.51
CA THR A 37 -4.44 9.72 -2.46
C THR A 37 -5.93 9.75 -2.79
N GLY A 38 -6.76 9.19 -1.92
CA GLY A 38 -8.23 9.21 -2.06
C GLY A 38 -8.82 7.83 -2.36
N ILE A 39 -9.89 7.81 -3.17
CA ILE A 39 -10.54 6.57 -3.59
C ILE A 39 -9.68 5.95 -4.69
N VAL A 40 -9.08 4.80 -4.40
CA VAL A 40 -8.27 4.01 -5.33
C VAL A 40 -8.83 2.60 -5.41
N SER A 41 -8.91 2.06 -6.61
CA SER A 41 -9.32 0.68 -6.84
C SER A 41 -8.15 -0.29 -6.66
N ILE A 42 -8.47 -1.55 -6.39
CA ILE A 42 -7.45 -2.61 -6.27
C ILE A 42 -6.71 -2.80 -7.60
N ASP A 43 -7.42 -2.71 -8.72
CA ASP A 43 -6.82 -2.85 -10.06
C ASP A 43 -5.81 -1.74 -10.36
N GLU A 44 -6.05 -0.51 -9.90
CA GLU A 44 -5.09 0.59 -10.02
C GLU A 44 -3.82 0.34 -9.19
N ILE A 45 -3.97 -0.18 -7.97
CA ILE A 45 -2.83 -0.54 -7.10
C ILE A 45 -2.01 -1.65 -7.76
N ILE A 46 -2.67 -2.72 -8.22
CA ILE A 46 -2.02 -3.85 -8.89
C ILE A 46 -1.33 -3.37 -10.17
N GLY A 47 -2.03 -2.63 -11.02
CA GLY A 47 -1.48 -2.11 -12.27
C GLY A 47 -0.24 -1.25 -12.05
N ALA A 48 -0.29 -0.33 -11.08
CA ALA A 48 0.87 0.49 -10.74
C ALA A 48 2.03 -0.35 -10.18
N ALA A 49 1.74 -1.37 -9.38
CA ALA A 49 2.75 -2.22 -8.78
C ALA A 49 3.39 -3.22 -9.76
N PHE A 50 2.67 -3.64 -10.80
CA PHE A 50 3.18 -4.53 -11.85
C PHE A 50 3.84 -3.78 -13.01
N THR A 51 3.76 -2.46 -13.04
CA THR A 51 4.47 -1.64 -14.01
C THR A 51 5.97 -1.73 -13.76
N ALA A 52 6.76 -2.01 -14.81
CA ALA A 52 8.21 -2.04 -14.71
C ALA A 52 8.78 -0.66 -14.33
N PRO A 53 9.80 -0.59 -13.44
CA PRO A 53 10.45 0.66 -13.09
C PRO A 53 11.15 1.31 -14.30
N PHE A 54 11.09 2.63 -14.40
CA PHE A 54 11.72 3.38 -15.50
C PHE A 54 13.04 4.02 -15.07
N PHE A 55 14.18 3.56 -15.59
CA PHE A 55 15.51 4.02 -15.16
C PHE A 55 15.67 4.00 -13.62
N SER A 56 15.17 2.95 -13.00
CA SER A 56 15.29 2.69 -11.57
C SER A 56 15.50 1.21 -11.33
N SER A 57 16.17 0.88 -10.23
CA SER A 57 16.22 -0.51 -9.75
C SER A 57 14.89 -0.97 -9.15
N ARG A 58 14.09 -0.02 -8.64
CA ARG A 58 12.83 -0.29 -7.95
C ARG A 58 11.76 0.75 -8.24
N ARG A 59 10.51 0.29 -8.32
CA ARG A 59 9.31 1.13 -8.40
C ARG A 59 8.69 1.24 -7.03
N ILE A 60 8.45 2.47 -6.58
CA ILE A 60 7.79 2.73 -5.30
C ILE A 60 6.34 3.11 -5.56
N VAL A 61 5.41 2.37 -4.95
CA VAL A 61 3.97 2.66 -4.99
C VAL A 61 3.50 2.95 -3.57
N ILE A 62 3.02 4.16 -3.32
CA ILE A 62 2.52 4.60 -2.02
C ILE A 62 1.01 4.71 -2.11
N VAL A 63 0.32 3.95 -1.28
CA VAL A 63 -1.14 3.94 -1.18
C VAL A 63 -1.54 4.53 0.15
N GLU A 64 -2.23 5.67 0.14
CA GLU A 64 -2.66 6.33 1.36
C GLU A 64 -4.10 5.97 1.70
N ASN A 65 -4.37 5.74 2.99
CA ASN A 65 -5.74 5.69 3.52
C ASN A 65 -6.64 4.61 2.88
N PHE A 66 -6.07 3.49 2.46
CA PHE A 66 -6.77 2.41 1.76
C PHE A 66 -7.27 1.34 2.73
N ILE A 67 -6.41 0.88 3.64
CA ILE A 67 -6.74 -0.20 4.58
C ILE A 67 -7.87 0.23 5.52
N LYS A 68 -7.90 1.49 5.94
CA LYS A 68 -8.96 2.01 6.82
C LYS A 68 -10.38 1.85 6.25
N ASN A 69 -10.52 1.75 4.92
CA ASN A 69 -11.82 1.57 4.25
C ASN A 69 -12.47 0.21 4.57
N PHE A 70 -11.68 -0.76 5.05
CA PHE A 70 -12.15 -2.10 5.41
C PHE A 70 -12.40 -2.28 6.92
N ASP A 71 -12.30 -1.22 7.71
CA ASP A 71 -12.52 -1.31 9.15
C ASP A 71 -14.02 -1.54 9.47
N LYS A 72 -14.28 -2.51 10.35
CA LYS A 72 -15.66 -2.94 10.70
C LYS A 72 -16.49 -1.83 11.34
N LYS A 73 -15.86 -0.84 11.98
CA LYS A 73 -16.57 0.26 12.67
C LYS A 73 -17.27 1.24 11.71
N THR A 74 -16.81 1.37 10.46
CA THR A 74 -17.33 2.36 9.51
C THR A 74 -18.55 1.85 8.71
N SER A 75 -18.81 0.54 8.70
CA SER A 75 -19.92 -0.06 7.94
C SER A 75 -21.25 0.03 8.71
N ARG A 76 -21.78 1.25 8.87
CA ARG A 76 -23.20 1.48 9.26
C ARG A 76 -24.12 1.74 8.07
N SER A 77 -23.59 1.90 6.85
CA SER A 77 -24.42 2.07 5.66
C SER A 77 -24.72 0.70 5.02
N ARG A 78 -25.98 0.26 5.13
CA ARG A 78 -26.54 -0.81 4.30
C ARG A 78 -26.57 -0.28 2.85
N THR A 79 -26.22 -1.13 1.88
CA THR A 79 -26.49 -1.03 0.42
C THR A 79 -25.30 -0.76 -0.51
N GLU A 80 -24.08 -0.56 -0.04
CA GLU A 80 -22.91 -0.60 -0.94
C GLU A 80 -22.28 -2.00 -0.89
N LYS A 81 -22.10 -2.63 -2.06
CA LYS A 81 -21.29 -3.85 -2.21
C LYS A 81 -20.03 -3.65 -1.38
N LYS A 82 -19.83 -4.44 -0.32
CA LYS A 82 -18.56 -4.43 0.43
C LYS A 82 -17.45 -4.56 -0.60
N ALA A 83 -16.62 -3.53 -0.74
CA ALA A 83 -15.42 -3.64 -1.56
C ALA A 83 -14.68 -4.89 -1.07
N SER A 84 -14.45 -5.83 -1.98
CA SER A 84 -13.74 -7.06 -1.66
C SER A 84 -12.26 -6.80 -1.83
N PHE A 85 -11.46 -7.08 -0.80
CA PHE A 85 -9.99 -7.02 -0.89
C PHE A 85 -9.38 -8.35 -1.35
N GLU A 86 -10.19 -9.37 -1.64
CA GLU A 86 -9.73 -10.69 -2.10
C GLU A 86 -8.83 -10.62 -3.35
N PRO A 87 -9.11 -9.80 -4.39
CA PRO A 87 -8.23 -9.74 -5.56
C PRO A 87 -6.82 -9.27 -5.22
N LEU A 88 -6.67 -8.38 -4.22
CA LEU A 88 -5.36 -7.95 -3.75
C LEU A 88 -4.64 -9.11 -3.05
N LEU A 89 -5.35 -9.91 -2.24
CA LEU A 89 -4.77 -11.06 -1.55
C LEU A 89 -4.32 -12.15 -2.52
N GLU A 90 -5.12 -12.47 -3.54
CA GLU A 90 -4.76 -13.43 -4.58
C GLU A 90 -3.46 -13.04 -5.30
N VAL A 91 -3.29 -11.74 -5.59
CA VAL A 91 -2.06 -11.23 -6.20
C VAL A 91 -0.89 -11.26 -5.23
N LEU A 92 -1.11 -10.97 -3.94
CA LEU A 92 -0.08 -11.10 -2.91
C LEU A 92 0.38 -12.55 -2.70
N GLU A 93 -0.53 -13.53 -2.82
CA GLU A 93 -0.22 -14.97 -2.71
C GLU A 93 0.56 -15.50 -3.92
N THR A 94 0.23 -15.01 -5.12
CA THR A 94 0.94 -15.35 -6.36
C THR A 94 2.29 -14.66 -6.48
N GLY A 95 2.48 -13.55 -5.77
CA GLY A 95 3.72 -12.82 -5.62
C GLY A 95 3.71 -11.48 -6.36
N PHE A 96 4.32 -10.48 -5.74
CA PHE A 96 4.59 -9.19 -6.37
C PHE A 96 5.97 -9.18 -7.04
N PRO A 97 6.19 -8.35 -8.09
CA PRO A 97 7.52 -8.15 -8.64
C PRO A 97 8.50 -7.73 -7.55
N GLU A 98 9.68 -8.36 -7.52
CA GLU A 98 10.75 -8.01 -6.58
C GLU A 98 11.27 -6.58 -6.78
N THR A 99 11.07 -6.05 -7.99
CA THR A 99 11.38 -4.67 -8.38
C THR A 99 10.37 -3.67 -7.83
N THR A 100 9.35 -4.09 -7.08
CA THR A 100 8.29 -3.21 -6.57
C THR A 100 8.28 -3.15 -5.04
N GLU A 101 8.21 -1.93 -4.53
CA GLU A 101 8.00 -1.62 -3.14
C GLU A 101 6.63 -0.96 -2.96
N LEU A 102 5.67 -1.71 -2.41
CA LEU A 102 4.31 -1.26 -2.16
C LEU A 102 4.17 -0.81 -0.71
N ILE A 103 3.91 0.47 -0.49
CA ILE A 103 3.84 1.09 0.82
C ILE A 103 2.40 1.51 1.10
N PHE A 104 1.75 0.89 2.08
CA PHE A 104 0.48 1.37 2.62
C PHE A 104 0.76 2.36 3.75
N ARG A 105 0.36 3.62 3.55
CA ARG A 105 0.41 4.68 4.56
C ARG A 105 -0.99 4.92 5.10
N GLU A 106 -1.18 4.55 6.35
CA GLU A 106 -2.45 4.68 7.04
C GLU A 106 -2.32 5.61 8.24
N GLY A 107 -3.43 6.26 8.58
CA GLY A 107 -3.54 6.92 9.89
C GLY A 107 -3.78 5.89 11.00
N GLU A 108 -4.58 6.27 11.99
CA GLU A 108 -5.03 5.34 13.01
C GLU A 108 -6.02 4.32 12.41
N ILE A 109 -5.66 3.03 12.47
CA ILE A 109 -6.49 1.92 12.01
C ILE A 109 -6.71 0.93 13.14
N SER A 110 -7.90 0.32 13.20
CA SER A 110 -8.19 -0.71 14.18
C SER A 110 -7.31 -1.94 13.96
N SER A 111 -6.77 -2.50 15.04
CA SER A 111 -6.10 -3.81 15.03
C SER A 111 -7.04 -4.96 14.61
N GLN A 112 -8.36 -4.73 14.63
CA GLN A 112 -9.37 -5.67 14.17
C GLN A 112 -9.70 -5.55 12.67
N ASN A 113 -9.01 -4.67 11.94
CA ASN A 113 -9.19 -4.53 10.50
C ASN A 113 -8.86 -5.86 9.78
N PRO A 114 -9.80 -6.40 8.98
CA PRO A 114 -9.63 -7.70 8.34
C PRO A 114 -8.49 -7.72 7.32
N LEU A 115 -8.32 -6.64 6.54
CA LEU A 115 -7.23 -6.54 5.57
C LEU A 115 -5.87 -6.45 6.28
N LEU A 116 -5.76 -5.64 7.33
CA LEU A 116 -4.52 -5.56 8.12
C LEU A 116 -4.09 -6.92 8.68
N LYS A 117 -5.05 -7.70 9.20
CA LYS A 117 -4.76 -9.05 9.73
C LYS A 117 -4.26 -10.00 8.65
N LYS A 118 -4.83 -9.91 7.45
CA LYS A 118 -4.40 -10.71 6.29
C LYS A 118 -3.02 -10.29 5.81
N LEU A 119 -2.76 -8.98 5.67
CA LEU A 119 -1.44 -8.46 5.30
C LEU A 119 -0.34 -8.96 6.25
N LYS A 120 -0.58 -8.94 7.58
CA LYS A 120 0.38 -9.47 8.57
C LYS A 120 0.70 -10.96 8.45
N SER A 121 -0.10 -11.73 7.71
CA SER A 121 0.16 -13.16 7.48
C SER A 121 1.05 -13.42 6.26
N PHE A 122 1.30 -12.40 5.43
CA PHE A 122 2.25 -12.51 4.33
C PHE A 122 3.67 -12.32 4.84
N LYS A 123 4.59 -13.09 4.24
CA LYS A 123 6.00 -13.11 4.61
C LYS A 123 6.74 -11.81 4.25
N ASP A 124 6.19 -11.07 3.29
CA ASP A 124 6.77 -9.87 2.68
C ASP A 124 6.15 -8.56 3.18
N VAL A 125 5.43 -8.59 4.31
CA VAL A 125 4.72 -7.46 4.96
C VAL A 125 5.33 -7.11 6.32
#